data_AF-A0A0E3VKP7-F1
#
_entry.id   AF-A0A0E3VKP7-F1
#
_cell.length_a   1.000
_cell.length_b   1.000
_cell.length_c   1.000
_cell.angle_alpha   90.00
_cell.angle_beta   90.00
_cell.angle_gamma   90.00
#
_symmetry.space_group_name_H-M   'P 1'
#
loop_
_entity.id
_entity.type
_entity.pdbx_description
1 polymer ?
#
loop_
_entity_poly.entity_id
_entity_poly.type
_entity_poly.pdbx_seq_one_letter_code
_entity_poly.pdbx_strand_id
1 'polypeptide(L)' 'VETNAAKDPQESLKWFRDALNFLCEYVKSQGYNLKFALEPKPNEPRGDIFLPTIGHMLAFIYTLDHADMVGLNPEVA' A
#
# COMPACT_ATOMS: atom_id res chain seq x y z
N VAL A 1 -22.48 -3.25 1.79
CA VAL A 1 -22.03 -4.11 0.67
C VAL A 1 -20.54 -4.31 0.85
N GLU A 2 -20.08 -5.56 0.94
CA GLU A 2 -18.70 -5.93 1.30
C GLU A 2 -17.68 -5.69 0.18
N THR A 3 -16.39 -5.72 0.52
CA THR A 3 -15.25 -5.40 -0.36
C THR A 3 -15.33 -6.12 -1.72
N ASN A 4 -15.62 -7.42 -1.76
CA ASN A 4 -15.61 -8.21 -3.01
C ASN A 4 -16.75 -7.88 -3.99
N ALA A 5 -17.86 -7.30 -3.53
CA ALA A 5 -18.99 -6.91 -4.38
C ALA A 5 -19.10 -5.38 -4.58
N ALA A 6 -18.39 -4.60 -3.76
CA ALA A 6 -18.45 -3.14 -3.78
C ALA A 6 -17.20 -2.46 -4.39
N LYS A 7 -16.07 -3.16 -4.48
CA LYS A 7 -14.79 -2.60 -4.94
C LYS A 7 -14.09 -3.56 -5.88
N ASP A 8 -13.72 -3.05 -7.06
CA ASP A 8 -12.82 -3.76 -7.96
C ASP A 8 -11.39 -3.74 -7.37
N PRO A 9 -10.79 -4.89 -7.03
CA PRO A 9 -9.45 -4.94 -6.47
C PRO A 9 -8.37 -4.51 -7.46
N GLN A 10 -8.53 -4.75 -8.76
CA GLN A 10 -7.53 -4.36 -9.77
C GLN A 10 -7.45 -2.84 -9.84
N GLU A 11 -8.61 -2.20 -9.96
CA GLU A 11 -8.66 -0.74 -10.06
C GLU A 11 -8.23 -0.11 -8.74
N SER A 12 -8.69 -0.64 -7.60
CA SER A 12 -8.29 -0.13 -6.28
C SER A 12 -6.78 -0.18 -6.05
N LEU A 13 -6.12 -1.28 -6.44
CA LEU A 13 -4.66 -1.41 -6.31
C LEU A 13 -3.90 -0.51 -7.30
N LYS A 14 -4.45 -0.26 -8.50
CA LYS A 14 -3.89 0.72 -9.43
C LYS A 14 -3.92 2.13 -8.82
N TRP A 15 -5.06 2.56 -8.30
CA TRP A 15 -5.18 3.84 -7.60
C TRP A 15 -4.20 3.95 -6.42
N PHE A 16 -4.03 2.87 -5.66
CA PHE A 16 -3.12 2.90 -4.52
C PHE A 16 -1.65 2.98 -4.95
N ARG A 17 -1.27 2.29 -6.03
CA ARG A 17 0.07 2.40 -6.65
C ARG A 17 0.32 3.84 -7.11
N ASP A 18 -0.61 4.43 -7.85
CA ASP A 18 -0.47 5.79 -8.38
C ASP A 18 -0.30 6.80 -7.23
N ALA A 19 -1.06 6.65 -6.15
CA ALA A 19 -0.93 7.48 -4.95
C ALA A 19 0.45 7.35 -4.29
N LEU A 20 0.97 6.14 -4.12
CA LEU A 20 2.29 5.92 -3.50
C LEU A 20 3.44 6.44 -4.38
N ASN A 21 3.36 6.22 -5.69
CA ASN A 21 4.36 6.75 -6.63
C ASN A 21 4.37 8.29 -6.61
N PHE A 22 3.20 8.93 -6.58
CA PHE A 22 3.09 10.38 -6.41
C PHE A 22 3.73 10.87 -5.11
N LEU A 23 3.47 10.20 -3.98
CA LEU A 23 4.04 10.58 -2.68
C LEU A 23 5.56 10.40 -2.65
N CYS A 24 6.10 9.34 -3.28
CA CYS A 24 7.55 9.14 -3.42
C CYS A 24 8.19 10.26 -4.24
N GLU A 25 7.60 10.62 -5.38
CA GLU A 25 8.08 11.73 -6.21
C GLU A 25 8.00 13.07 -5.46
N TYR A 26 6.94 13.29 -4.68
CA TYR A 26 6.84 14.47 -3.83
C TYR A 26 7.98 14.52 -2.81
N VAL A 27 8.20 13.45 -2.04
CA VAL A 27 9.31 13.34 -1.06
C VAL A 27 10.67 13.64 -1.70
N LYS A 28 10.94 13.08 -2.89
CA LYS A 28 12.17 13.34 -3.65
C LYS A 28 12.27 14.80 -4.07
N SER A 29 11.19 15.38 -4.61
CA SER A 29 11.16 16.78 -5.06
C SER A 29 11.41 17.78 -3.93
N GLN A 30 10.96 17.45 -2.72
CA GLN A 30 11.16 18.28 -1.54
C GLN A 30 12.52 18.06 -0.86
N GLY A 31 13.31 17.06 -1.31
CA GLY A 31 14.60 16.72 -0.70
C GLY A 31 14.46 16.14 0.71
N TYR A 32 13.32 15.52 1.03
CA TYR A 32 13.11 14.93 2.35
C TYR A 32 13.85 13.59 2.47
N ASN A 33 14.50 13.37 3.62
CA ASN A 33 15.04 12.08 3.98
C ASN A 33 13.95 11.20 4.63
N LEU A 34 12.90 10.89 3.85
CA LEU A 34 11.73 10.13 4.31
C LEU A 34 11.59 8.82 3.52
N LYS A 35 11.16 7.77 4.22
CA LYS A 35 10.69 6.51 3.63
C LYS A 35 9.28 6.20 4.12
N PHE A 36 8.50 5.50 3.30
CA PHE A 36 7.18 5.04 3.66
C PHE A 36 7.25 3.63 4.26
N ALA A 37 6.39 3.34 5.22
CA ALA A 37 6.19 2.00 5.75
C ALA A 37 4.69 1.69 5.72
N LEU A 38 4.30 0.66 4.97
CA LEU A 38 2.91 0.26 4.83
C LEU A 38 2.57 -0.81 5.88
N GLU A 39 1.42 -0.66 6.51
CA GLU A 39 0.95 -1.57 7.55
C GLU A 39 -0.14 -2.49 7.02
N PRO A 40 0.14 -3.80 6.88
CA PRO A 40 -0.88 -4.77 6.47
C PRO A 40 -1.79 -5.08 7.64
N LYS A 41 -3.11 -5.10 7.40
CA LYS A 41 -4.11 -5.56 8.35
C LYS A 41 -5.14 -6.42 7.61
N PRO A 42 -5.55 -7.59 8.13
CA PRO A 42 -6.47 -8.46 7.41
C PRO A 42 -7.90 -7.87 7.33
N ASN A 43 -8.33 -7.21 8.39
CA ASN A 43 -9.66 -6.64 8.54
C ASN A 43 -9.66 -5.50 9.57
N GLU A 44 -10.82 -4.88 9.78
CA GLU A 44 -11.14 -3.90 10.83
C GLU A 44 -10.59 -2.46 10.59
N PRO A 45 -11.45 -1.52 10.15
CA PRO A 45 -12.91 -1.51 10.27
C PRO A 45 -13.68 -2.18 9.10
N ARG A 46 -12.97 -2.68 8.09
CA ARG A 46 -13.60 -3.34 6.92
C ARG A 46 -13.64 -4.85 7.11
N GLY A 47 -14.63 -5.53 6.53
CA GLY A 47 -14.70 -7.00 6.55
C GLY A 47 -13.45 -7.66 5.97
N ASP A 48 -13.02 -7.17 4.81
CA ASP A 48 -11.73 -7.48 4.19
C ASP A 48 -11.00 -6.20 3.80
N ILE A 49 -9.77 -6.02 4.28
CA ILE A 49 -8.86 -4.95 3.87
C ILE A 49 -7.94 -5.48 2.76
N PHE A 50 -7.70 -4.69 1.71
CA PHE A 50 -6.75 -5.06 0.67
C PHE A 50 -5.32 -5.09 1.21
N LEU A 51 -4.50 -5.97 0.62
CA LEU A 51 -3.12 -6.24 1.07
C LEU A 51 -3.09 -6.74 2.53
N PRO A 52 -3.80 -7.85 2.83
CA PRO A 52 -4.13 -8.23 4.21
C PRO A 52 -2.95 -8.75 5.04
N THR A 53 -1.82 -9.07 4.39
CA THR A 53 -0.65 -9.63 5.08
C THR A 53 0.65 -9.06 4.52
N ILE A 54 1.74 -9.27 5.25
CA ILE A 54 3.12 -8.97 4.85
C ILE A 54 3.40 -9.44 3.42
N GLY A 55 3.08 -10.69 3.08
CA GLY A 55 3.38 -11.25 1.76
C GLY A 55 2.64 -10.53 0.62
N HIS A 56 1.36 -10.22 0.81
CA HIS A 56 0.57 -9.48 -0.17
C HIS A 56 1.14 -8.07 -0.39
N MET A 57 1.51 -7.41 0.70
CA MET A 57 2.01 -6.04 0.65
C MET A 57 3.43 -5.96 0.08
N LEU A 58 4.32 -6.93 0.37
CA LEU A 58 5.63 -7.06 -0.29
C LEU A 58 5.47 -7.23 -1.80
N ALA A 59 4.61 -8.14 -2.23
CA ALA A 59 4.36 -8.36 -3.66
C ALA A 59 3.87 -7.09 -4.36
N PHE A 60 2.99 -6.33 -3.70
CA PHE A 60 2.52 -5.04 -4.20
C PHE A 60 3.63 -3.98 -4.26
N ILE A 61 4.46 -3.86 -3.21
CA ILE A 61 5.58 -2.90 -3.15
C ILE A 61 6.55 -3.08 -4.33
N TYR A 62 6.82 -4.32 -4.75
CA TYR A 62 7.66 -4.60 -5.92
C TYR A 62 7.10 -4.07 -7.25
N THR A 63 5.85 -3.61 -7.28
CA THR A 63 5.22 -3.02 -8.47
C THR A 63 5.28 -1.49 -8.50
N LEU A 64 5.84 -0.84 -7.47
CA LEU A 64 5.98 0.61 -7.38
C LEU A 64 7.19 1.11 -8.19
N ASP A 65 7.15 2.36 -8.64
CA ASP A 65 8.25 2.96 -9.41
C ASP A 65 9.50 3.21 -8.53
N HIS A 66 9.29 3.41 -7.22
CA HIS A 66 10.33 3.65 -6.21
C HIS A 66 10.21 2.65 -5.05
N ALA A 67 10.22 1.35 -5.39
CA ALA A 67 10.04 0.28 -4.41
C ALA A 67 11.04 0.32 -3.24
N ASP A 68 12.24 0.87 -3.42
CA ASP A 68 13.27 1.04 -2.39
C ASP A 68 12.94 2.12 -1.32
N MET A 69 11.95 2.97 -1.62
CA MET A 69 11.44 4.00 -0.70
C MET A 69 10.26 3.53 0.15
N VAL A 70 9.72 2.34 -0.10
CA VAL A 70 8.52 1.82 0.57
C VAL A 70 8.81 0.47 1.22
N GLY A 71 8.67 0.40 2.53
CA GLY A 71 8.82 -0.81 3.33
C GLY A 71 7.52 -1.22 4.00
N LEU A 72 7.64 -2.06 5.04
CA LEU A 72 6.51 -2.52 5.85
C LEU A 72 6.63 -2.03 7.29
N ASN A 73 5.47 -1.80 7.92
CA ASN A 73 5.29 -1.67 9.36
C ASN A 73 4.43 -2.84 9.87
N PRO A 74 4.99 -4.03 10.13
CA PRO A 74 4.18 -5.15 10.61
C PRO A 74 3.74 -4.94 12.06
N GLU A 75 2.45 -5.14 12.34
CA GLU A 75 1.93 -5.25 13.70
C GLU A 75 1.96 -6.73 14.16
N VAL A 76 2.22 -6.95 15.46
CA VAL A 76 2.00 -8.26 16.10
C VAL A 76 0.58 -8.28 16.64
N ALA A 77 -0.22 -9.24 16.17
CA ALA A 77 -1.57 -9.50 16.66
C ALA A 77 -1.56 -10.31 17.97
#